data_AF-A0A961KBT2-F1
#
_entry.id   AF-A0A961KBT2-F1
#
_cell.length_a   1.000
_cell.length_b   1.000
_cell.length_c   1.000
_cell.angle_alpha   90.00
_cell.angle_beta   90.00
_cell.angle_gamma   90.00
#
_symmetry.space_group_name_H-M   'P 1'
#
loop_
_entity.id
_entity.type
_entity.pdbx_description
1 polymer ?
#
loop_
_entity_poly.entity_id
_entity_poly.type
_entity_poly.pdbx_seq_one_letter_code
_entity_poly.pdbx_strand_id
1 'polypeptide(L)'
;VNPTQAEAMTQVAAHVMGNDAAIKFAGSQGHFELNVYNPMMAYNLLQSIQLIGDVADSFTERMLMGIKANEARIEKLMKESLMLVTALAPTIGYDNATKVAKTAHKNGTTLREEAVALGFVDEATFDKIVRPEDMIGPKG
;
A
#
# COMPACT_ATOMS: atom_id res chain seq x y z
N VAL A 1 -10.90 3.41 16.69
CA VAL A 1 -10.72 1.96 16.90
C VAL A 1 -9.26 1.68 16.65
N ASN A 2 -8.55 1.09 17.61
CA ASN A 2 -7.12 0.80 17.46
C ASN A 2 -6.94 -0.51 16.66
N PRO A 3 -5.95 -0.60 15.76
CA PRO A 3 -5.73 -1.78 14.91
C PRO A 3 -4.92 -2.87 15.66
N THR A 4 -5.44 -3.36 16.78
CA THR A 4 -4.71 -4.23 17.71
C THR A 4 -4.20 -5.54 17.11
N GLN A 5 -4.90 -6.10 16.12
CA GLN A 5 -4.41 -7.29 15.40
C GLN A 5 -3.20 -6.99 14.51
N ALA A 6 -3.15 -5.82 13.87
CA ALA A 6 -1.98 -5.39 13.12
C ALA A 6 -0.79 -5.07 14.05
N GLU A 7 -1.07 -4.49 15.22
CA GLU A 7 -0.07 -4.27 16.28
C GLU A 7 0.55 -5.61 16.74
N ALA A 8 -0.27 -6.64 16.99
CA ALA A 8 0.23 -7.97 17.33
C ALA A 8 1.06 -8.61 16.19
N MET A 9 0.59 -8.51 14.94
CA MET A 9 1.31 -9.02 13.77
C MET A 9 2.69 -8.38 13.61
N THR A 10 2.79 -7.07 13.79
CA THR A 10 4.08 -6.37 13.69
C THR A 10 5.04 -6.72 14.83
N GLN A 11 4.53 -6.95 16.05
CA GLN A 11 5.34 -7.44 17.17
C GLN A 11 5.89 -8.85 16.90
N VAL A 12 5.05 -9.76 16.40
CA VAL A 12 5.47 -11.12 16.02
C VAL A 12 6.52 -11.08 14.91
N ALA A 13 6.33 -10.25 13.88
CA ALA A 13 7.31 -10.11 12.80
C ALA A 13 8.69 -9.65 13.32
N ALA A 14 8.72 -8.64 14.21
CA ALA A 14 9.96 -8.19 14.84
C ALA A 14 10.62 -9.28 15.68
N HIS A 15 9.84 -10.07 16.42
CA HIS A 15 10.34 -11.19 17.22
C HIS A 15 10.95 -12.29 16.35
N VAL A 16 10.28 -12.66 15.26
CA VAL A 16 10.77 -13.64 14.28
C VAL A 16 12.09 -13.20 13.64
N MET A 17 12.24 -11.91 13.33
CA MET A 17 13.50 -11.36 12.81
C MET A 17 14.65 -11.52 13.83
N GLY A 18 14.37 -11.32 15.12
CA GLY A 18 15.33 -11.59 16.19
C GLY A 18 15.73 -13.07 16.27
N ASN A 19 14.73 -13.96 16.21
CA ASN A 19 14.95 -15.41 16.22
C ASN A 19 15.81 -15.85 15.02
N ASP A 20 15.55 -15.32 13.82
CA ASP A 20 16.33 -15.60 12.61
C ASP A 20 17.80 -15.16 12.76
N ALA A 21 18.06 -13.98 13.33
CA ALA A 21 19.42 -13.54 13.61
C ALA A 21 20.17 -14.48 14.58
N ALA A 22 19.49 -14.95 15.63
CA ALA A 22 20.05 -15.91 16.59
C ALA A 22 20.36 -17.26 15.91
N ILE A 23 19.44 -17.78 15.09
CA ILE A 23 19.62 -19.02 14.33
C ILE A 23 20.81 -18.89 13.36
N LYS A 24 20.88 -17.78 12.61
CA LYS A 24 21.99 -17.51 11.67
C LYS A 24 23.33 -17.52 12.38
N PHE A 25 23.43 -16.85 13.52
CA PHE A 25 24.66 -16.84 14.28
C PHE A 25 25.00 -18.26 14.78
N ALA A 26 24.08 -18.96 15.43
CA ALA A 26 24.29 -20.34 15.89
C ALA A 26 24.69 -21.31 14.78
N GLY A 27 24.09 -21.20 13.59
CA GLY A 27 24.42 -22.01 12.43
C GLY A 27 25.88 -21.83 11.98
N SER A 28 26.46 -20.65 12.22
CA SER A 28 27.88 -20.37 11.90
C SER A 28 28.89 -20.93 12.91
N GLN A 29 28.44 -21.37 14.10
CA GLN A 29 29.32 -21.74 15.22
C GLN A 29 29.61 -23.25 15.33
N GLY A 30 29.53 -23.98 14.21
CA GLY A 30 29.89 -25.39 14.17
C GLY A 30 31.40 -25.61 14.36
N HIS A 31 31.79 -26.62 15.14
CA HIS A 31 33.19 -26.98 15.33
C HIS A 31 33.41 -28.43 14.88
N PHE A 32 34.24 -28.61 13.85
CA PHE A 32 34.61 -29.91 13.29
C PHE A 32 33.38 -30.78 12.95
N GLU A 33 33.20 -31.91 13.62
CA GLU A 33 32.18 -32.90 13.30
C GLU A 33 30.76 -32.50 13.75
N LEU A 34 30.60 -31.49 14.60
CA LEU A 34 29.30 -31.21 15.21
C LEU A 34 29.03 -29.72 15.52
N ASN A 35 27.81 -29.28 15.22
CA ASN A 35 27.25 -28.05 15.77
C ASN A 35 26.47 -28.39 17.07
N VAL A 36 26.87 -27.79 18.19
CA VAL A 36 26.28 -28.03 19.52
C VAL A 36 25.17 -27.04 19.90
N TYR A 37 24.79 -26.13 18.99
CA TYR A 37 23.70 -25.15 19.20
C TYR A 37 22.31 -25.67 18.77
N ASN A 38 22.19 -26.95 18.41
CA ASN A 38 20.95 -27.54 17.88
C ASN A 38 19.69 -27.26 18.74
N PRO A 39 19.70 -27.37 20.08
CA PRO A 39 18.50 -27.10 20.87
C PRO A 39 18.04 -25.64 20.77
N MET A 40 18.97 -24.69 20.73
CA MET A 40 18.66 -23.27 20.61
C MET A 40 18.10 -22.94 19.22
N MET A 41 18.70 -23.48 18.16
CA MET A 41 18.19 -23.28 16.80
C MET A 41 16.79 -23.87 16.64
N ALA A 42 16.57 -25.10 17.14
CA ALA A 42 15.27 -25.76 17.10
C ALA A 42 14.21 -24.96 17.88
N TYR A 43 14.53 -24.46 19.07
CA TYR A 43 13.62 -23.65 19.87
C TYR A 43 13.19 -22.37 19.14
N ASN A 44 14.14 -21.58 18.63
CA ASN A 44 13.84 -20.34 17.92
C ASN A 44 13.04 -20.59 16.65
N LEU A 45 13.32 -21.68 15.93
CA LEU A 45 12.56 -22.06 14.75
C LEU A 45 11.11 -22.43 15.11
N LEU A 46 10.92 -23.33 16.08
CA LEU A 46 9.59 -23.78 16.48
C LEU A 46 8.75 -22.65 17.08
N GLN A 47 9.37 -21.77 17.89
CA GLN A 47 8.69 -20.59 18.42
C GLN A 47 8.24 -19.65 17.30
N SER A 48 9.10 -19.39 16.31
CA SER A 48 8.74 -18.55 15.16
C SER A 48 7.57 -19.14 14.37
N ILE A 49 7.58 -20.46 14.13
CA ILE A 49 6.49 -21.16 13.44
C ILE A 49 5.18 -21.01 14.21
N GLN A 50 5.20 -21.25 15.53
CA GLN A 50 4.03 -21.14 16.38
C GLN A 50 3.45 -19.71 16.37
N LEU A 51 4.30 -18.69 16.60
CA LEU A 51 3.85 -17.30 16.64
C LEU A 51 3.29 -16.83 15.30
N ILE A 52 3.90 -17.22 14.18
CA ILE A 52 3.39 -16.89 12.84
C ILE A 52 2.04 -17.55 12.59
N GLY A 53 1.89 -18.83 12.93
CA GLY A 53 0.62 -19.55 12.81
C GLY A 53 -0.48 -18.86 13.63
N ASP A 54 -0.24 -18.67 14.92
CA ASP A 54 -1.22 -18.09 15.84
C ASP A 54 -1.64 -16.67 15.43
N VAL A 55 -0.69 -15.83 14.99
CA VAL A 55 -1.00 -14.46 14.59
C VAL A 55 -1.68 -14.38 13.23
N ALA A 56 -1.38 -15.30 12.30
CA ALA A 56 -2.05 -15.37 11.01
C ALA A 56 -3.53 -15.74 11.18
N ASP A 57 -3.83 -16.75 12.01
CA ASP A 57 -5.20 -17.16 12.32
C ASP A 57 -5.94 -16.03 13.04
N SER A 58 -5.35 -15.48 14.11
CA SER A 58 -5.96 -14.38 14.87
C SER A 58 -6.22 -13.13 14.02
N PHE A 59 -5.26 -12.73 13.17
CA PHE A 59 -5.41 -11.58 12.28
C PHE A 59 -6.51 -11.82 11.24
N THR A 60 -6.58 -13.04 10.70
CA THR A 60 -7.60 -13.42 9.72
C THR A 60 -8.99 -13.32 10.33
N GLU A 61 -9.19 -13.97 11.48
CA GLU A 61 -10.49 -14.06 12.13
C GLU A 61 -10.97 -12.74 12.73
N ARG A 62 -10.05 -12.00 13.37
CA ARG A 62 -10.41 -10.85 14.22
C ARG A 62 -10.22 -9.50 13.54
N MET A 63 -9.65 -9.46 12.35
CA MET A 63 -9.47 -8.22 11.58
C MET A 63 -9.81 -8.41 10.10
N LEU A 64 -9.11 -9.31 9.39
CA LEU A 64 -9.17 -9.41 7.93
C LEU A 64 -10.59 -9.67 7.41
N MET A 65 -11.28 -10.67 7.96
CA MET A 65 -12.65 -11.04 7.52
C MET A 65 -13.67 -9.91 7.71
N GLY A 66 -13.39 -8.96 8.62
CA GLY A 66 -14.27 -7.83 8.91
C GLY A 66 -13.94 -6.54 8.15
N ILE A 67 -12.89 -6.53 7.32
CA ILE A 67 -12.49 -5.30 6.62
C ILE A 67 -13.58 -4.88 5.64
N LYS A 68 -13.98 -3.61 5.73
CA LYS A 68 -14.91 -2.96 4.80
C LYS A 68 -14.30 -1.68 4.27
N ALA A 69 -14.47 -1.46 2.98
CA ALA A 69 -14.08 -0.21 2.35
C ALA A 69 -14.99 0.93 2.84
N ASN A 70 -14.39 2.09 3.15
CA ASN A 70 -15.15 3.33 3.28
C ASN A 70 -15.27 3.95 1.88
N GLU A 71 -16.22 3.44 1.10
CA GLU A 71 -16.39 3.80 -0.32
C GLU A 71 -16.59 5.30 -0.52
N ALA A 72 -17.41 5.95 0.32
CA ALA A 72 -17.63 7.40 0.25
C ALA A 72 -16.33 8.19 0.44
N ARG A 73 -15.46 7.77 1.37
CA ARG A 73 -14.16 8.42 1.58
C ARG A 73 -13.21 8.16 0.42
N ILE A 74 -13.18 6.93 -0.11
CA ILE A 74 -12.33 6.53 -1.23
C ILE A 74 -12.72 7.31 -2.49
N GLU A 75 -14.01 7.37 -2.80
CA GLU A 75 -14.53 8.11 -3.95
C GLU A 75 -14.20 9.60 -3.86
N LYS A 76 -14.37 10.20 -2.67
CA LYS A 76 -13.99 11.59 -2.43
C LYS A 76 -12.50 11.83 -2.73
N LEU A 77 -11.61 11.01 -2.15
CA LEU A 77 -10.17 11.14 -2.37
C LEU A 77 -9.78 10.93 -3.83
N MET A 78 -10.45 10.00 -4.52
CA MET A 78 -10.23 9.74 -5.94
C MET A 78 -10.61 10.97 -6.81
N LYS A 79 -11.75 11.60 -6.55
CA LYS A 79 -12.20 12.80 -7.30
C LYS A 79 -11.35 14.04 -7.01
N GLU A 80 -10.82 14.15 -5.79
CA GLU A 80 -9.93 15.25 -5.38
C GLU A 80 -8.46 15.04 -5.80
N SER A 81 -8.11 13.85 -6.31
CA SER A 81 -6.73 13.51 -6.66
C SER A 81 -6.25 14.28 -7.89
N LEU A 82 -5.10 14.93 -7.75
CA LEU A 82 -4.42 15.59 -8.86
C LEU A 82 -3.68 14.60 -9.77
N MET A 83 -3.59 13.32 -9.39
CA MET A 83 -2.89 12.31 -10.18
C MET A 83 -3.65 11.88 -11.44
N LEU A 84 -4.96 12.13 -11.49
CA LEU A 84 -5.78 11.84 -12.67
C LEU A 84 -5.46 12.75 -13.87
N VAL A 85 -4.64 13.79 -13.67
CA VAL A 85 -4.24 14.75 -14.70
C VAL A 85 -3.53 14.11 -15.89
N THR A 86 -2.91 12.94 -15.70
CA THR A 86 -2.24 12.21 -16.78
C THR A 86 -3.20 11.76 -17.87
N ALA A 87 -4.50 11.58 -17.55
CA ALA A 87 -5.53 11.30 -18.54
C ALA A 87 -5.76 12.48 -19.51
N LEU A 88 -5.45 13.71 -19.09
CA LEU A 88 -5.59 14.90 -19.95
C LEU A 88 -4.43 15.03 -20.95
N ALA A 89 -3.25 14.51 -20.64
CA ALA A 89 -2.04 14.73 -21.42
C ALA A 89 -2.16 14.34 -22.91
N PRO A 90 -2.83 13.23 -23.31
CA PRO A 90 -3.05 12.90 -24.72
C PRO A 90 -3.92 13.91 -25.48
N THR A 91 -4.81 14.63 -24.78
CA THR A 91 -5.77 15.56 -25.40
C THR A 91 -5.25 16.98 -25.41
N ILE A 92 -4.66 17.45 -24.31
CA ILE A 92 -4.26 18.85 -24.14
C ILE A 92 -2.74 19.04 -24.16
N GLY A 93 -1.97 17.96 -24.21
CA GLY A 93 -0.50 17.97 -24.13
C GLY A 93 0.01 18.00 -22.68
N TYR A 94 1.24 17.52 -22.49
CA TYR A 94 1.87 17.36 -21.18
C TYR A 94 2.00 18.68 -20.41
N ASP A 95 2.43 19.76 -21.08
CA ASP A 95 2.65 21.05 -20.43
C ASP A 95 1.36 21.68 -19.91
N ASN A 96 0.27 21.58 -20.69
CA ASN A 96 -1.04 22.07 -20.29
C ASN A 96 -1.64 21.23 -19.16
N ALA A 97 -1.51 19.90 -19.23
CA ALA A 97 -1.89 19.01 -18.12
C ALA A 97 -1.12 19.37 -16.83
N THR A 98 0.19 19.59 -16.94
CA THR A 98 1.02 20.03 -15.80
C THR A 98 0.56 21.38 -15.24
N LYS A 99 0.18 22.32 -16.11
CA LYS A 99 -0.37 23.63 -15.71
C LYS A 99 -1.68 23.49 -14.94
N VAL A 100 -2.59 22.61 -15.38
CA VAL A 100 -3.85 22.32 -14.68
C VAL A 100 -3.57 21.81 -13.26
N ALA A 101 -2.74 20.77 -13.11
CA ALA A 101 -2.43 20.21 -11.79
C ALA A 101 -1.75 21.21 -10.85
N LYS A 102 -0.79 22.00 -11.34
CA LYS A 102 -0.11 23.02 -10.52
C LYS A 102 -1.07 24.11 -10.05
N THR A 103 -1.99 24.54 -10.92
CA THR A 103 -2.99 25.56 -10.57
C THR A 103 -3.99 25.01 -9.56
N ALA A 104 -4.48 23.78 -9.77
CA ALA A 104 -5.38 23.09 -8.85
C ALA A 104 -4.76 22.92 -7.45
N HIS A 105 -3.50 22.51 -7.39
CA HIS A 105 -2.78 22.39 -6.12
C HIS A 105 -2.64 23.73 -5.40
N LYS A 106 -2.28 24.80 -6.14
CA LYS A 106 -2.10 26.14 -5.60
C LYS A 106 -3.41 26.73 -5.06
N ASN A 107 -4.51 26.49 -5.77
CA ASN A 107 -5.81 27.08 -5.45
C ASN A 107 -6.64 26.20 -4.49
N GLY A 108 -6.24 24.95 -4.26
CA GLY A 108 -7.02 23.99 -3.47
C GLY A 108 -8.31 23.54 -4.17
N THR A 109 -8.32 23.59 -5.50
CA THR A 109 -9.45 23.25 -6.38
C THR A 109 -9.24 21.90 -7.05
N THR A 110 -10.27 21.40 -7.73
CA THR A 110 -10.22 20.12 -8.46
C THR A 110 -9.61 20.29 -9.85
N LEU A 111 -9.13 19.17 -10.43
CA LEU A 111 -8.68 19.16 -11.83
C LEU A 111 -9.80 19.56 -12.80
N ARG A 112 -11.05 19.19 -12.50
CA ARG A 112 -12.22 19.50 -13.34
C ARG A 112 -12.44 21.01 -13.42
N GLU A 113 -12.45 21.68 -12.26
CA GLU A 113 -12.62 23.13 -12.18
C GLU A 113 -11.52 23.87 -12.94
N GLU A 114 -10.25 23.51 -12.74
CA GLU A 114 -9.14 24.21 -13.37
C GLU A 114 -9.00 23.89 -14.86
N ALA A 115 -9.27 22.65 -15.29
CA ALA A 115 -9.22 22.29 -16.70
C ALA A 115 -10.28 23.06 -17.52
N VAL A 116 -11.45 23.28 -16.93
CA VAL A 116 -12.54 24.07 -17.52
C VAL A 116 -12.27 25.56 -17.42
N ALA A 117 -11.84 26.07 -16.26
CA ALA A 117 -11.54 27.50 -16.06
C ALA A 117 -10.39 28.00 -16.95
N LEU A 118 -9.39 27.16 -17.19
CA LEU A 118 -8.28 27.47 -18.11
C LEU A 118 -8.66 27.28 -19.58
N GLY A 119 -9.87 26.80 -19.88
CA GLY A 119 -10.39 26.63 -21.23
C GLY A 119 -9.74 25.50 -22.02
N PHE A 120 -9.12 24.53 -21.34
CA PHE A 120 -8.45 23.41 -22.02
C PHE A 120 -9.43 22.32 -22.45
N VAL A 121 -10.50 22.10 -21.68
CA VAL A 121 -11.61 21.18 -21.99
C VAL A 121 -12.91 21.72 -21.41
N ASP A 122 -14.06 21.31 -21.95
CA ASP A 122 -15.34 21.51 -21.29
C ASP A 122 -15.64 20.37 -20.28
N GLU A 123 -16.70 20.53 -19.49
CA GLU A 123 -17.10 19.55 -18.48
C GLU A 123 -17.38 18.16 -19.08
N ALA A 124 -18.10 18.12 -20.22
CA ALA A 124 -18.47 16.87 -20.86
C ALA A 124 -17.24 16.11 -21.40
N THR A 125 -16.26 16.83 -21.92
CA THR A 125 -14.99 16.31 -22.41
C THR A 125 -14.11 15.84 -21.25
N PHE A 126 -14.07 16.57 -20.15
CA PHE A 126 -13.37 16.14 -18.93
C PHE A 126 -13.93 14.80 -18.42
N ASP A 127 -15.26 14.70 -18.26
CA ASP A 127 -15.91 13.49 -17.74
C ASP A 127 -15.77 12.30 -18.71
N LYS A 128 -15.55 12.55 -20.00
CA LYS A 128 -15.29 11.50 -21.01
C LYS A 128 -13.84 11.00 -20.98
N ILE A 129 -12.89 11.87 -20.71
CA ILE A 129 -11.45 11.55 -20.77
C ILE A 129 -10.92 11.06 -19.43
N VAL A 130 -11.34 11.71 -18.34
CA VAL A 130 -10.87 11.40 -16.99
C VAL A 130 -11.74 10.30 -16.41
N ARG A 131 -11.45 9.06 -16.80
CA ARG A 131 -12.15 7.83 -16.39
C ARG A 131 -11.21 6.97 -15.54
N PRO A 132 -11.23 7.10 -14.19
CA PRO A 132 -10.35 6.34 -13.31
C PRO A 132 -10.40 4.82 -13.53
N GLU A 133 -11.57 4.28 -13.90
CA GLU A 133 -11.75 2.88 -14.25
C GLU A 133 -10.94 2.42 -15.48
N ASP A 134 -10.57 3.35 -16.37
CA ASP A 134 -9.73 3.09 -17.55
C ASP A 134 -8.24 3.29 -17.27
N MET A 135 -7.86 3.65 -16.02
CA MET A 135 -6.50 3.99 -15.61
C MET A 135 -5.86 2.95 -14.67
N ILE A 136 -6.49 1.78 -14.54
CA ILE A 136 -6.06 0.70 -13.62
C ILE A 136 -5.19 -0.38 -14.30
N GLY A 137 -4.87 -0.24 -15.58
CA GLY A 137 -4.06 -1.20 -16.32
C GLY A 137 -3.66 -0.70 -17.72
N PRO A 138 -2.75 -1.40 -18.42
CA PRO A 138 -2.38 -1.06 -19.79
C PRO A 138 -3.57 -1.23 -20.75
N LYS A 139 -3.68 -0.30 -21.71
CA LYS A 139 -4.61 -0.44 -22.84
C LYS A 139 -3.94 -1.34 -23.89
N GLY A 140 -4.54 -2.50 -24.15
CA GLY A 140 -4.12 -3.44 -25.19
C GLY A 140 -4.44 -2.95 -26.59
#